data_AF-A0A933YD73-F1
#
_entry.id   AF-A0A933YD73-F1
#
_cell.length_a   1.000
_cell.length_b   1.000
_cell.length_c   1.000
_cell.angle_alpha   90.00
_cell.angle_beta   90.00
_cell.angle_gamma   90.00
#
_symmetry.space_group_name_H-M   'P 1'
#
loop_
_entity.id
_entity.type
_entity.pdbx_description
1 polymer ?
#
loop_
_entity_poly.entity_id
_entity_poly.type
_entity_poly.pdbx_seq_one_letter_code
_entity_poly.pdbx_strand_id
1 'polypeptide(L)'
;MPTEAKQDQTILRRLEELRDVIQTSRKVLPLFDNFLQFVKEIVPMIEGLNHSLDESASKLPKASTELHNVSKATETATIAILDTLDAMGRSLDEGTKLAENLQQRRTNGAAVEEQEHGQWSQLQNTFHTLSDQVGSITITLQVQDITSQQLAAVNHLVKSVYERLSWLMNQFEVTDLRSLHEEVKMFELPQAFDPNASWEDHGTRQSLADDLVRKTAAVAASVPRAS
;
A
#
# COMPACT_ATOMS: atom_id res chain seq x y z
N MET A 1 -47.78 35.37 75.41
CA MET A 1 -47.54 36.47 74.45
C MET A 1 -46.15 36.47 73.77
N PRO A 2 -45.06 35.84 74.26
CA PRO A 2 -43.77 35.83 73.52
C PRO A 2 -43.54 34.61 72.61
N THR A 3 -44.46 33.64 72.59
CA THR A 3 -44.30 32.35 71.89
C THR A 3 -44.77 32.39 70.43
N GLU A 4 -45.84 33.13 70.12
CA GLU A 4 -46.37 33.26 68.75
C GLU A 4 -45.43 34.07 67.84
N ALA A 5 -44.89 35.20 68.32
CA ALA A 5 -43.95 36.02 67.55
C ALA A 5 -42.65 35.30 67.16
N LYS A 6 -42.18 34.35 67.98
CA LYS A 6 -41.00 33.52 67.67
C LYS A 6 -41.32 32.43 66.63
N GLN A 7 -42.54 31.92 66.65
CA GLN A 7 -43.01 30.90 65.70
C GLN A 7 -43.17 31.52 64.29
N ASP A 8 -43.72 32.74 64.22
CA ASP A 8 -43.84 33.47 62.95
C ASP A 8 -42.48 33.82 62.35
N GLN A 9 -41.51 34.27 63.15
CA GLN A 9 -40.14 34.51 62.68
C GLN A 9 -39.44 33.23 62.19
N THR A 10 -39.71 32.08 62.82
CA THR A 10 -39.14 30.79 62.41
C THR A 10 -39.72 30.31 61.08
N ILE A 11 -41.03 30.51 60.86
CA ILE A 11 -41.70 30.19 59.60
C ILE A 11 -41.19 31.09 58.48
N LEU A 12 -41.06 32.39 58.73
CA LEU A 12 -40.52 33.35 57.76
C LEU A 12 -39.09 33.00 57.35
N ARG A 13 -38.23 32.65 58.31
CA ARG A 13 -36.86 32.21 58.01
C ARG A 13 -36.83 30.93 57.16
N ARG A 14 -37.69 29.95 57.45
CA ARG A 14 -37.79 28.72 56.64
C ARG A 14 -38.35 28.98 55.25
N LEU A 15 -39.27 29.94 55.09
CA LEU A 15 -39.77 30.37 53.78
C LEU A 15 -38.67 31.07 52.96
N GLU A 16 -37.80 31.82 53.63
CA GLU A 16 -36.63 32.46 53.00
C GLU A 16 -35.58 31.43 52.58
N GLU A 17 -35.25 30.46 53.44
CA GLU A 17 -34.41 29.30 53.10
C GLU A 17 -34.99 28.51 51.91
N LEU A 18 -36.31 28.29 51.85
CA LEU A 18 -36.98 27.60 50.75
C LEU A 18 -36.94 28.42 49.44
N ARG A 19 -37.08 29.75 49.53
CA ARG A 19 -36.93 30.67 48.40
C ARG A 19 -35.52 30.59 47.82
N ASP A 20 -34.50 30.54 48.67
CA ASP A 20 -33.10 30.45 48.23
C ASP A 20 -32.82 29.11 47.54
N VAL A 21 -33.40 28.02 48.04
CA VAL A 21 -33.36 26.71 47.38
C VAL A 21 -34.06 26.75 46.02
N ILE A 22 -35.22 27.39 45.93
CA ILE A 22 -35.97 27.56 44.66
C ILE A 22 -35.20 28.45 43.66
N GLN A 23 -34.54 29.51 44.13
CA GLN A 23 -33.70 30.34 43.27
C GLN A 23 -32.45 29.62 42.79
N THR A 24 -31.87 28.78 43.66
CA THR A 24 -30.71 27.94 43.32
C THR A 24 -31.12 26.86 42.31
N SER A 25 -32.25 26.18 42.51
CA SER A 25 -32.76 25.18 41.57
C SER A 25 -33.11 25.79 40.20
N ARG A 26 -33.64 27.01 40.17
CA ARG A 26 -33.85 27.77 38.91
C ARG A 26 -32.55 28.07 38.15
N LYS A 27 -31.42 28.24 38.84
CA LYS A 27 -30.11 28.43 38.20
C LYS A 27 -29.48 27.10 37.75
N VAL A 28 -29.80 26.01 38.43
CA VAL A 28 -29.27 24.67 38.16
C VAL A 28 -30.06 23.96 37.05
N LEU A 29 -31.35 24.24 36.88
CA LEU A 29 -32.19 23.67 35.80
C LEU A 29 -31.61 23.90 34.38
N PRO A 30 -31.23 25.13 33.98
CA PRO A 30 -30.60 25.36 32.67
C PRO A 30 -29.26 24.61 32.49
N LEU A 31 -28.51 24.39 33.58
CA LEU A 31 -27.27 23.62 33.54
C LEU A 31 -27.55 22.13 33.24
N PHE A 32 -28.61 21.57 33.84
CA PHE A 32 -29.06 20.21 33.52
C PHE A 32 -29.59 20.09 32.09
N ASP A 33 -30.32 21.08 31.59
CA ASP A 33 -30.78 21.08 30.20
C ASP A 33 -29.61 21.10 29.21
N ASN A 34 -28.61 21.95 29.46
CA ASN A 34 -27.38 22.00 28.67
C ASN A 34 -26.58 20.69 28.74
N PHE A 35 -26.50 20.07 29.93
CA PHE A 35 -25.85 18.78 30.10
C PHE A 35 -26.60 17.64 29.39
N LEU A 36 -27.92 17.61 29.46
CA LEU A 36 -28.74 16.62 28.74
C LEU A 36 -28.63 16.80 27.22
N GLN A 37 -28.55 18.04 26.74
CA GLN A 37 -28.29 18.35 25.35
C GLN A 37 -26.90 17.85 24.92
N PHE A 38 -25.88 18.10 25.73
CA PHE A 38 -24.52 17.62 25.51
C PHE A 38 -24.43 16.08 25.49
N VAL A 39 -25.08 15.38 26.43
CA VAL A 39 -25.12 13.91 26.44
C VAL A 39 -25.83 13.37 25.19
N LYS A 40 -26.90 14.02 24.72
CA LYS A 40 -27.59 13.64 23.47
C LYS A 40 -26.71 13.79 22.24
N GLU A 41 -25.71 14.67 22.27
CA GLU A 41 -24.78 14.91 21.16
C GLU A 41 -23.55 13.99 21.25
N ILE A 42 -23.01 13.72 22.44
CA ILE A 42 -21.81 12.89 22.62
C ILE A 42 -22.07 11.39 22.49
N VAL A 43 -23.18 10.88 23.02
CA VAL A 43 -23.49 9.45 22.96
C VAL A 43 -23.46 8.90 21.51
N PRO A 44 -24.18 9.49 20.54
CA PRO A 44 -24.14 8.99 19.16
C PRO A 44 -22.76 9.15 18.50
N MET A 45 -21.97 10.15 18.91
CA MET A 45 -20.60 10.34 18.44
C MET A 45 -19.67 9.22 18.93
N ILE A 46 -19.78 8.83 20.20
CA ILE A 46 -19.03 7.69 20.77
C ILE A 46 -19.45 6.37 20.10
N GLU A 47 -20.73 6.22 19.77
CA GLU A 47 -21.23 5.03 19.08
C GLU A 47 -20.73 4.97 17.62
N GLY A 48 -20.70 6.11 16.93
CA GLY A 48 -20.08 6.27 15.61
C GLY A 48 -18.58 5.99 15.62
N LEU A 49 -17.87 6.45 16.65
CA LEU A 49 -16.47 6.12 16.92
C LEU A 49 -16.25 4.62 17.03
N ASN A 50 -17.03 3.97 17.90
CA ASN A 50 -16.88 2.55 18.17
C ASN A 50 -17.07 1.73 16.90
N HIS A 51 -18.09 2.04 16.11
CA HIS A 51 -18.31 1.37 14.82
C HIS A 51 -17.19 1.64 13.80
N SER A 52 -16.73 2.88 13.70
CA SER A 52 -15.64 3.30 12.81
C SER A 52 -14.29 2.65 13.18
N LEU A 53 -14.02 2.54 14.48
CA LEU A 53 -12.81 1.95 15.02
C LEU A 53 -12.84 0.42 14.89
N ASP A 54 -13.98 -0.22 15.13
CA ASP A 54 -14.19 -1.65 14.87
C ASP A 54 -13.97 -2.00 13.39
N GLU A 55 -14.52 -1.20 12.49
CA GLU A 55 -14.34 -1.40 11.05
C GLU A 55 -12.86 -1.24 10.64
N SER A 56 -12.18 -0.21 11.16
CA SER A 56 -10.74 0.03 10.91
C SER A 56 -9.86 -1.06 11.51
N ALA A 57 -10.18 -1.51 12.72
CA ALA A 57 -9.51 -2.60 13.41
C ALA A 57 -9.65 -3.93 12.66
N SER A 58 -10.72 -4.09 11.86
CA SER A 58 -10.88 -5.27 11.00
C SER A 58 -10.11 -5.17 9.66
N LYS A 59 -9.91 -3.97 9.12
CA LYS A 59 -9.31 -3.75 7.79
C LYS A 59 -7.79 -3.59 7.83
N LEU A 60 -7.24 -2.98 8.86
CA LEU A 60 -5.78 -2.80 9.01
C LEU A 60 -5.02 -4.14 9.08
N PRO A 61 -5.47 -5.16 9.85
CA PRO A 61 -4.81 -6.47 9.86
C PRO A 61 -4.85 -7.16 8.49
N LYS A 62 -5.94 -6.99 7.73
CA LYS A 62 -6.09 -7.53 6.37
C LYS A 62 -5.07 -6.89 5.43
N ALA A 63 -4.97 -5.56 5.44
CA ALA A 63 -3.97 -4.83 4.65
C ALA A 63 -2.53 -5.28 5.00
N SER A 64 -2.25 -5.46 6.29
CA SER A 64 -0.95 -5.97 6.76
C SER A 64 -0.66 -7.40 6.26
N THR A 65 -1.65 -8.29 6.31
CA THR A 65 -1.52 -9.67 5.82
C THR A 65 -1.31 -9.70 4.30
N GLU A 66 -2.07 -8.90 3.55
CA GLU A 66 -1.89 -8.78 2.10
C GLU A 66 -0.50 -8.25 1.72
N LEU A 67 0.03 -7.24 2.43
CA LEU A 67 1.41 -6.77 2.23
C LEU A 67 2.44 -7.86 2.54
N HIS A 68 2.23 -8.62 3.61
CA HIS A 68 3.11 -9.75 3.94
C HIS A 68 3.07 -10.83 2.85
N ASN A 69 1.88 -11.14 2.31
CA ASN A 69 1.73 -12.10 1.21
C ASN A 69 2.43 -11.63 -0.06
N VAL A 70 2.28 -10.35 -0.41
CA VAL A 70 3.02 -9.72 -1.52
C VAL A 70 4.52 -9.87 -1.31
N SER A 71 5.02 -9.51 -0.12
CA SER A 71 6.44 -9.62 0.24
C SER A 71 6.96 -11.05 0.14
N LYS A 72 6.17 -12.03 0.58
CA LYS A 72 6.55 -13.44 0.53
C LYS A 72 6.54 -13.97 -0.91
N ALA A 73 5.57 -13.56 -1.71
CA ALA A 73 5.49 -13.92 -3.12
C ALA A 73 6.67 -13.34 -3.91
N THR A 74 7.04 -12.08 -3.67
CA THR A 74 8.22 -11.46 -4.29
C THR A 74 9.52 -12.13 -3.85
N GLU A 75 9.66 -12.47 -2.57
CA GLU A 75 10.80 -13.24 -2.06
C GLU A 75 10.90 -14.61 -2.75
N THR A 76 9.80 -15.37 -2.77
CA THR A 76 9.74 -16.71 -3.37
C THR A 76 10.07 -16.68 -4.86
N ALA A 77 9.51 -15.70 -5.59
CA ALA A 77 9.79 -15.54 -7.01
C ALA A 77 11.24 -15.11 -7.28
N THR A 78 11.82 -14.26 -6.42
CA THR A 78 13.23 -13.86 -6.54
C THR A 78 14.15 -15.06 -6.36
N ILE A 79 13.87 -15.90 -5.35
CA ILE A 79 14.60 -17.15 -5.12
C ILE A 79 14.47 -18.08 -6.34
N ALA A 80 13.25 -18.29 -6.84
CA ALA A 80 13.02 -19.16 -7.99
C ALA A 80 13.71 -18.67 -9.27
N ILE A 81 13.78 -17.35 -9.49
CA ILE A 81 14.54 -16.77 -10.60
C ILE A 81 16.03 -17.03 -10.42
N LEU A 82 16.58 -16.81 -9.22
CA LEU A 82 18.00 -17.07 -8.94
C LEU A 82 18.36 -18.55 -9.13
N ASP A 83 17.54 -19.47 -8.64
CA ASP A 83 17.74 -20.91 -8.83
C ASP A 83 17.70 -21.30 -10.31
N THR A 84 16.79 -20.69 -11.08
CA THR A 84 16.69 -20.95 -12.53
C THR A 84 17.88 -20.35 -13.28
N LEU A 85 18.35 -19.16 -12.90
CA LEU A 85 19.56 -18.53 -13.47
C LEU A 85 20.82 -19.36 -13.18
N ASP A 86 20.94 -19.90 -11.98
CA ASP A 86 22.04 -20.81 -11.62
C ASP A 86 22.00 -22.09 -12.46
N ALA A 87 20.80 -22.66 -12.65
CA ALA A 87 20.63 -23.84 -13.51
C ALA A 87 20.98 -23.52 -14.98
N MET A 88 20.57 -22.35 -15.48
CA MET A 88 20.95 -21.87 -16.82
C MET A 88 22.47 -21.71 -16.96
N GLY A 89 23.13 -21.15 -15.94
CA GLY A 89 24.58 -21.01 -15.93
C GLY A 89 25.30 -22.36 -16.08
N ARG A 90 24.82 -23.40 -15.39
CA ARG A 90 25.35 -24.76 -15.52
C ARG A 90 25.08 -25.36 -16.90
N SER A 91 23.85 -25.24 -17.41
CA SER A 91 23.48 -25.75 -18.74
C SER A 91 24.26 -25.04 -19.87
N LEU A 92 24.56 -23.75 -19.71
CA LEU A 92 25.43 -23.00 -20.62
C LEU A 92 26.87 -23.52 -20.57
N ASP A 93 27.45 -23.72 -19.38
CA ASP A 93 28.81 -24.24 -19.21
C ASP A 93 28.96 -25.68 -19.77
N GLU A 94 27.92 -26.51 -19.61
CA GLU A 94 27.87 -27.83 -20.25
C GLU A 94 27.79 -27.72 -21.79
N GLY A 95 26.95 -26.81 -22.29
CA GLY A 95 26.81 -26.54 -23.72
C GLY A 95 28.10 -26.02 -24.36
N THR A 96 28.82 -25.10 -23.70
CA THR A 96 30.09 -24.58 -24.21
C THR A 96 31.15 -25.67 -24.25
N LYS A 97 31.28 -26.49 -23.20
CA LYS A 97 32.21 -27.64 -23.20
C LYS A 97 31.89 -28.65 -24.30
N LEU A 98 30.61 -28.94 -24.56
CA LEU A 98 30.21 -29.80 -25.66
C LEU A 98 30.57 -29.20 -27.02
N ALA A 99 30.31 -27.91 -27.21
CA ALA A 99 30.65 -27.20 -28.44
C ALA A 99 32.17 -27.14 -28.69
N GLU A 100 32.97 -26.88 -27.65
CA GLU A 100 34.44 -26.89 -27.72
C GLU A 100 34.98 -28.27 -28.11
N ASN A 101 34.46 -29.34 -27.50
CA ASN A 101 34.84 -30.72 -27.84
C ASN A 101 34.51 -31.06 -29.29
N LEU A 102 33.33 -30.68 -29.78
CA LEU A 102 32.93 -30.86 -31.18
C LEU A 102 33.85 -30.10 -32.13
N GLN A 103 34.22 -28.86 -31.79
CA GLN A 103 35.14 -28.05 -32.59
C GLN A 103 36.55 -28.64 -32.65
N GLN A 104 37.08 -29.11 -31.50
CA GLN A 104 38.42 -29.72 -31.42
C GLN A 104 38.53 -31.02 -32.23
N ARG A 105 37.46 -31.84 -32.24
CA ARG A 105 37.45 -33.08 -33.06
C ARG A 105 37.44 -32.78 -34.55
N ARG A 106 36.68 -31.76 -34.96
CA ARG A 106 36.67 -31.28 -36.35
C ARG A 106 38.04 -30.74 -36.78
N THR A 107 38.77 -30.04 -35.90
CA THR A 107 40.14 -29.56 -36.20
C THR A 107 41.18 -30.69 -36.23
N ASN A 108 40.95 -31.78 -35.48
CA ASN A 108 41.91 -32.89 -35.37
C ASN A 108 41.71 -33.98 -36.45
N GLY A 109 40.79 -33.79 -37.42
CA GLY A 109 40.63 -34.68 -38.58
C GLY A 109 40.16 -36.10 -38.24
N ALA A 110 39.56 -36.30 -37.05
CA ALA A 110 39.08 -37.62 -36.63
C ALA A 110 37.80 -37.99 -37.39
N ALA A 111 37.80 -39.11 -38.11
CA ALA A 111 36.62 -39.69 -38.74
C ALA A 111 35.65 -40.19 -37.66
N VAL A 112 34.50 -39.52 -37.51
CA VAL A 112 33.55 -39.80 -36.42
C VAL A 112 32.12 -39.49 -36.89
N GLU A 113 31.52 -40.36 -37.69
CA GLU A 113 30.14 -40.14 -38.17
C GLU A 113 29.08 -40.50 -37.10
N GLU A 114 29.33 -41.51 -36.26
CA GLU A 114 28.31 -42.04 -35.33
C GLU A 114 28.34 -41.36 -33.94
N GLN A 115 29.52 -40.99 -33.45
CA GLN A 115 29.68 -40.36 -32.13
C GLN A 115 29.48 -38.82 -32.16
N GLU A 116 29.66 -38.17 -33.31
CA GLU A 116 29.32 -36.74 -33.47
C GLU A 116 27.82 -36.52 -33.39
N HIS A 117 27.00 -37.40 -33.98
CA HIS A 117 25.53 -37.31 -33.92
C HIS A 117 25.01 -37.31 -32.48
N GLY A 118 25.58 -38.14 -31.60
CA GLY A 118 25.21 -38.17 -30.19
C GLY A 118 25.53 -36.88 -29.43
N GLN A 119 26.70 -36.27 -29.70
CA GLN A 119 27.12 -35.02 -29.08
C GLN A 119 26.34 -33.81 -29.61
N TRP A 120 26.04 -33.78 -30.91
CA TRP A 120 25.14 -32.78 -31.50
C TRP A 120 23.73 -32.87 -30.92
N SER A 121 23.21 -34.09 -30.70
CA SER A 121 21.93 -34.28 -30.02
C SER A 121 21.97 -33.79 -28.57
N GLN A 122 23.06 -34.05 -27.84
CA GLN A 122 23.23 -33.52 -26.47
C GLN A 122 23.27 -32.00 -26.44
N LEU A 123 24.00 -31.36 -27.37
CA LEU A 123 24.02 -29.90 -27.51
C LEU A 123 22.64 -29.33 -27.86
N GLN A 124 21.88 -30.00 -28.74
CA GLN A 124 20.50 -29.59 -29.02
C GLN A 124 19.60 -29.71 -27.78
N ASN A 125 19.80 -30.76 -26.98
CA ASN A 125 19.06 -30.94 -25.73
C ASN A 125 19.41 -29.87 -24.69
N THR A 126 20.68 -29.42 -24.59
CA THR A 126 21.04 -28.32 -23.69
C THR A 126 20.41 -27.00 -24.12
N PHE A 127 20.37 -26.70 -25.42
CA PHE A 127 19.63 -25.53 -25.94
C PHE A 127 18.13 -25.61 -25.66
N HIS A 128 17.52 -26.79 -25.81
CA HIS A 128 16.11 -26.98 -25.47
C HIS A 128 15.86 -26.74 -23.97
N THR A 129 16.72 -27.30 -23.12
CA THR A 129 16.65 -27.11 -21.65
C THR A 129 16.80 -25.64 -21.27
N LEU A 130 17.72 -24.91 -21.91
CA LEU A 130 17.90 -23.46 -21.72
C LEU A 130 16.64 -22.69 -22.12
N SER A 131 16.01 -23.06 -23.24
CA SER A 131 14.75 -22.46 -23.68
C SER A 131 13.63 -22.68 -22.65
N ASP A 132 13.54 -23.86 -22.07
CA ASP A 132 12.56 -24.19 -21.03
C ASP A 132 12.82 -23.40 -19.75
N GLN A 133 14.09 -23.24 -19.36
CA GLN A 133 14.49 -22.42 -18.20
C GLN A 133 14.13 -20.94 -18.39
N VAL A 134 14.32 -20.38 -19.60
CA VAL A 134 13.85 -19.02 -19.94
C VAL A 134 12.32 -18.93 -19.84
N GLY A 135 11.59 -19.97 -20.26
CA GLY A 135 10.15 -20.08 -20.08
C GLY A 135 9.74 -20.06 -18.59
N SER A 136 10.47 -20.78 -17.74
CA SER A 136 10.25 -20.79 -16.28
C SER A 136 10.46 -19.42 -15.63
N ILE A 137 11.52 -18.69 -16.02
CA ILE A 137 11.74 -17.31 -15.57
C ILE A 137 10.58 -16.41 -16.01
N THR A 138 10.13 -16.56 -17.25
CA THR A 138 9.02 -15.77 -17.80
C THR A 138 7.74 -15.96 -16.98
N ILE A 139 7.42 -17.20 -16.61
CA ILE A 139 6.27 -17.52 -15.75
C ILE A 139 6.49 -16.95 -14.34
N THR A 140 7.69 -17.09 -13.78
CA THR A 140 8.00 -16.61 -12.42
C THR A 140 7.91 -15.08 -12.32
N LEU A 141 8.33 -14.36 -13.36
CA LEU A 141 8.21 -12.90 -13.44
C LEU A 141 6.75 -12.42 -13.46
N GLN A 142 5.77 -13.27 -13.80
CA GLN A 142 4.35 -12.92 -13.73
C GLN A 142 3.87 -12.61 -12.30
N VAL A 143 4.66 -12.97 -11.27
CA VAL A 143 4.41 -12.52 -9.89
C VAL A 143 4.26 -11.00 -9.81
N GLN A 144 4.87 -10.23 -10.71
CA GLN A 144 4.81 -8.76 -10.74
C GLN A 144 3.41 -8.22 -11.00
N ASP A 145 2.61 -8.90 -11.83
CA ASP A 145 1.23 -8.50 -12.10
C ASP A 145 0.35 -8.79 -10.87
N ILE A 146 0.52 -9.96 -10.26
CA ILE A 146 -0.19 -10.37 -9.04
C ILE A 146 0.15 -9.41 -7.88
N THR A 147 1.42 -9.07 -7.70
CA THR A 147 1.85 -8.18 -6.61
C THR A 147 1.32 -6.76 -6.81
N SER A 148 1.27 -6.27 -8.05
CA SER A 148 0.67 -4.98 -8.39
C SER A 148 -0.82 -4.94 -8.05
N GLN A 149 -1.55 -6.00 -8.39
CA GLN A 149 -2.98 -6.12 -8.07
C GLN A 149 -3.21 -6.16 -6.54
N GLN A 150 -2.40 -6.92 -5.81
CA GLN A 150 -2.50 -7.01 -4.35
C GLN A 150 -2.13 -5.67 -3.66
N LEU A 151 -1.10 -4.97 -4.14
CA LEU A 151 -0.75 -3.62 -3.66
C LEU A 151 -1.87 -2.60 -3.92
N ALA A 152 -2.53 -2.65 -5.08
CA ALA A 152 -3.69 -1.81 -5.37
C ALA A 152 -4.85 -2.09 -4.40
N ALA A 153 -5.13 -3.36 -4.11
CA ALA A 153 -6.13 -3.76 -3.13
C ALA A 153 -5.80 -3.25 -1.71
N VAL A 154 -4.54 -3.37 -1.29
CA VAL A 154 -4.06 -2.81 -0.01
C VAL A 154 -4.24 -1.30 0.04
N ASN A 155 -3.89 -0.59 -1.03
CA ASN A 155 -4.05 0.87 -1.09
C ASN A 155 -5.52 1.27 -0.89
N HIS A 156 -6.45 0.56 -1.55
CA HIS A 156 -7.88 0.75 -1.31
C HIS A 156 -8.31 0.48 0.13
N LEU A 157 -7.78 -0.58 0.77
CA LEU A 157 -8.05 -0.85 2.18
C LEU A 157 -7.56 0.29 3.08
N VAL A 158 -6.30 0.72 2.91
CA VAL A 158 -5.70 1.80 3.69
C VAL A 158 -6.44 3.12 3.46
N LYS A 159 -6.79 3.44 2.22
CA LYS A 159 -7.59 4.62 1.88
C LYS A 159 -8.95 4.58 2.56
N SER A 160 -9.63 3.43 2.58
CA SER A 160 -10.93 3.29 3.26
C SER A 160 -10.82 3.50 4.77
N VAL A 161 -9.73 3.04 5.40
CA VAL A 161 -9.46 3.30 6.83
C VAL A 161 -9.19 4.78 7.06
N TYR A 162 -8.38 5.41 6.20
CA TYR A 162 -8.09 6.85 6.27
C TYR A 162 -9.36 7.70 6.12
N GLU A 163 -10.20 7.44 5.11
CA GLU A 163 -11.47 8.14 4.90
C GLU A 163 -12.38 8.00 6.13
N ARG A 164 -12.38 6.82 6.76
CA ARG A 164 -13.19 6.54 7.94
C ARG A 164 -12.69 7.28 9.18
N LEU A 165 -11.38 7.33 9.40
CA LEU A 165 -10.74 8.12 10.46
C LEU A 165 -10.88 9.64 10.23
N SER A 166 -10.80 10.10 8.98
CA SER A 166 -10.98 11.50 8.60
C SER A 166 -12.43 11.95 8.80
N TRP A 167 -13.40 11.12 8.41
CA TRP A 167 -14.83 11.36 8.68
C TRP A 167 -15.09 11.49 10.17
N LEU A 168 -14.52 10.59 10.97
CA LEU A 168 -14.60 10.59 12.42
C LEU A 168 -14.01 11.88 13.00
N MET A 169 -12.80 12.29 12.60
CA MET A 169 -12.18 13.56 13.02
C MET A 169 -13.08 14.77 12.69
N ASN A 170 -13.67 14.80 11.50
CA ASN A 170 -14.55 15.89 11.10
C ASN A 170 -15.86 15.93 11.91
N GLN A 171 -16.38 14.78 12.36
CA GLN A 171 -17.54 14.76 13.28
C GLN A 171 -17.23 15.40 14.64
N PHE A 172 -16.00 15.26 15.13
CA PHE A 172 -15.54 15.96 16.34
C PHE A 172 -15.33 17.46 16.11
N GLU A 173 -14.80 17.84 14.95
CA GLU A 173 -14.46 19.24 14.63
C GLU A 173 -15.71 20.12 14.39
N VAL A 174 -16.81 19.52 13.92
CA VAL A 174 -18.11 20.21 13.72
C VAL A 174 -18.87 20.42 15.04
N THR A 175 -18.56 19.65 16.09
CA THR A 175 -19.19 19.80 17.41
C THR A 175 -18.41 20.83 18.24
N ASP A 176 -18.45 22.09 17.81
CA ASP A 176 -18.07 23.33 18.50
C ASP A 176 -17.09 23.23 19.70
N LEU A 177 -15.94 22.57 19.51
CA LEU A 177 -14.77 22.66 20.39
C LEU A 177 -13.84 23.82 19.98
N ARG A 178 -14.29 24.67 19.04
CA ARG A 178 -13.51 25.79 18.49
C ARG A 178 -13.25 26.92 19.48
N SER A 179 -13.89 26.92 20.64
CA SER A 179 -13.60 27.89 21.70
C SER A 179 -12.38 27.53 22.57
N LEU A 180 -11.69 26.39 22.33
CA LEU A 180 -10.59 25.93 23.21
C LEU A 180 -9.27 25.56 22.49
N HIS A 181 -9.13 25.73 21.18
CA HIS A 181 -8.03 25.12 20.41
C HIS A 181 -7.19 26.09 19.58
N GLU A 182 -6.68 27.17 20.17
CA GLU A 182 -5.78 28.10 19.46
C GLU A 182 -4.29 27.65 19.45
N GLU A 183 -3.93 26.48 19.98
CA GLU A 183 -2.53 26.03 19.95
C GLU A 183 -2.37 24.50 19.79
N VAL A 184 -2.50 23.98 18.57
CA VAL A 184 -1.73 22.79 18.18
C VAL A 184 -1.13 23.02 16.79
N LYS A 185 0.13 23.45 16.78
CA LYS A 185 0.98 23.32 15.58
C LYS A 185 1.09 21.84 15.24
N MET A 186 0.66 21.47 14.04
CA MET A 186 0.84 20.14 13.48
C MET A 186 2.31 19.72 13.58
N PHE A 187 2.54 18.57 14.20
CA PHE A 187 3.81 17.87 14.24
C PHE A 187 4.12 17.35 12.82
N GLU A 188 5.11 17.91 12.14
CA GLU A 188 5.68 17.29 10.93
C GLU A 188 6.44 16.03 11.35
N LEU A 189 5.86 14.86 11.07
CA LEU A 189 6.56 13.59 11.19
C LEU A 189 7.71 13.56 10.15
N PRO A 190 8.90 13.06 10.51
CA PRO A 190 9.98 12.88 9.55
C PRO A 190 9.53 11.92 8.45
N GLN A 191 9.49 12.39 7.20
CA GLN A 191 9.33 11.53 6.01
C GLN A 191 10.52 10.57 5.93
N ALA A 192 10.37 9.35 6.45
CA ALA A 192 11.34 8.27 6.28
C ALA A 192 11.00 7.35 5.07
N PHE A 193 9.93 7.66 4.34
CA PHE A 193 9.47 6.89 3.19
C PHE A 193 9.21 7.84 2.03
N ASP A 194 10.02 7.74 0.98
CA ASP A 194 9.83 8.44 -0.30
C ASP A 194 9.20 7.45 -1.31
N PRO A 195 7.87 7.51 -1.50
CA PRO A 195 7.17 6.68 -2.49
C PRO A 195 7.45 7.09 -3.95
N ASN A 196 8.18 8.20 -4.17
CA ASN A 196 8.63 8.66 -5.47
C ASN A 196 10.14 8.43 -5.70
N ALA A 197 10.79 7.58 -4.90
CA ALA A 197 12.12 7.07 -5.21
C ALA A 197 12.05 6.11 -6.42
N SER A 198 11.76 6.66 -7.61
CA SER A 198 11.83 5.97 -8.89
C SER A 198 13.24 6.10 -9.46
N TRP A 199 13.90 4.97 -9.68
CA TRP A 199 15.16 4.91 -10.44
C TRP A 199 14.88 4.93 -11.95
N GLU A 200 14.29 5.98 -12.52
CA GLU A 200 14.05 5.99 -13.98
C GLU A 200 14.17 7.38 -14.64
N ASP A 201 15.31 7.61 -15.31
CA ASP A 201 15.40 8.49 -16.48
C ASP A 201 14.83 7.72 -17.69
N HIS A 202 13.51 7.67 -17.81
CA HIS A 202 12.80 6.97 -18.90
C HIS A 202 12.31 7.89 -20.02
N GLY A 203 12.54 9.21 -19.90
CA GLY A 203 12.20 10.17 -20.95
C GLY A 203 13.18 10.16 -22.12
N THR A 204 14.46 9.88 -21.87
CA THR A 204 15.53 9.99 -22.87
C THR A 204 15.52 8.85 -23.89
N ARG A 205 15.17 7.61 -23.50
CA ARG A 205 15.18 6.46 -24.42
C ARG A 205 14.01 6.44 -25.41
N GLN A 206 12.80 6.82 -24.98
CA GLN A 206 11.64 6.87 -25.87
C GLN A 206 11.80 8.02 -26.89
N SER A 207 12.29 9.18 -26.45
CA SER A 207 12.60 10.30 -27.34
C SER A 207 13.69 9.94 -28.36
N LEU A 208 14.73 9.17 -27.97
CA LEU A 208 15.78 8.72 -28.89
C LEU A 208 15.27 7.69 -29.90
N ALA A 209 14.40 6.76 -29.48
CA ALA A 209 13.77 5.79 -30.36
C ALA A 209 12.87 6.48 -31.40
N ASP A 210 12.03 7.41 -30.96
CA ASP A 210 11.12 8.16 -31.83
C ASP A 210 11.89 9.02 -32.85
N ASP A 211 13.02 9.62 -32.45
CA ASP A 211 13.88 10.40 -33.34
C ASP A 211 14.62 9.53 -34.36
N LEU A 212 15.04 8.30 -33.99
CA LEU A 212 15.66 7.35 -34.92
C LEU A 212 14.66 6.82 -35.96
N VAL A 213 13.41 6.54 -35.53
CA VAL A 213 12.33 6.13 -36.43
C VAL A 213 11.98 7.28 -37.40
N ARG A 214 11.96 8.52 -36.91
CA ARG A 214 11.68 9.69 -37.76
C ARG A 214 12.80 9.96 -38.76
N LYS A 215 14.07 9.80 -38.36
CA LYS A 215 15.23 9.94 -39.26
C LYS A 215 15.30 8.83 -40.30
N THR A 216 14.99 7.58 -39.96
CA THR A 216 14.96 6.47 -40.91
C THR A 216 13.79 6.56 -41.89
N ALA A 217 12.61 7.01 -41.44
CA ALA A 217 11.47 7.29 -42.32
C ALA A 217 11.76 8.42 -43.32
N ALA A 218 12.49 9.46 -42.91
CA ALA A 218 12.88 10.56 -43.80
C ALA A 218 13.94 10.14 -44.84
N VAL A 219 14.84 9.22 -44.49
CA VAL A 219 15.85 8.66 -45.41
C VAL A 219 15.22 7.69 -46.42
N ALA A 220 14.18 6.94 -46.03
CA ALA A 220 13.43 6.08 -46.97
C ALA A 220 12.63 6.86 -48.01
N ALA A 221 12.21 8.10 -47.71
CA ALA A 221 11.47 8.96 -48.62
C ALA A 221 12.35 9.73 -49.63
N SER A 222 13.68 9.72 -49.47
CA SER A 222 14.62 10.45 -50.32
C SER A 222 15.42 9.57 -51.29
N VAL A 223 15.18 8.26 -51.33
CA VAL A 223 15.78 7.36 -52.34
C VAL A 223 15.01 7.49 -53.65
N PRO A 224 15.61 8.01 -54.74
CA PRO A 224 14.95 8.08 -56.02
C PRO A 224 14.74 6.67 -56.56
N ARG A 225 13.50 6.33 -56.94
CA ARG A 225 13.24 5.15 -57.78
C ARG A 225 14.02 5.33 -59.08
N ALA A 226 15.09 4.56 -59.24
CA ALA A 226 15.84 4.49 -60.48
C ALA A 226 14.90 4.06 -61.61
N SER A 227 14.86 4.86 -62.67
CA SER A 227 14.32 4.55 -63.99
C SER A 227 15.37 4.95 -65.02
#